data_AF-A0A7V3CYD4-F1
#
_entry.id   AF-A0A7V3CYD4-F1
#
_cell.length_a   1.000
_cell.length_b   1.000
_cell.length_c   1.000
_cell.angle_alpha   90.00
_cell.angle_beta   90.00
_cell.angle_gamma   90.00
#
_symmetry.space_group_name_H-M   'P 1'
#
loop_
_entity.id
_entity.type
_entity.pdbx_description
1 polymer ?
#
loop_
_entity_poly.entity_id
_entity_poly.type
_entity_poly.pdbx_seq_one_letter_code
_entity_poly.pdbx_strand_id
1 'polypeptide(L)'
;MNKLDELMNKFLDNEITKDELEELNNLLKHDDHLEKFKALQLFESAIKSYEYEKAPFDFTDTLMKKINSLKEVKSQKNYFVYFVNAILVLLLAGIILMILANTNLNLRDNNLTSEIKNITSHFLNKSFYAISILKNKSLAIISSFVSLIVLITFYFTINSHKEFRKKIESISKT
;
A
#
# COMPACT_ATOMS: atom_id res chain seq x y z
N MET A 1 10.39 -26.26 -29.15
CA MET A 1 9.22 -27.16 -29.32
C MET A 1 9.48 -27.98 -30.57
N ASN A 2 9.18 -29.28 -30.56
CA ASN A 2 9.43 -30.14 -31.72
C ASN A 2 8.40 -29.81 -32.82
N LYS A 3 8.80 -29.71 -34.08
CA LYS A 3 7.91 -29.28 -35.19
C LYS A 3 6.64 -30.16 -35.31
N LEU A 4 6.80 -31.45 -35.06
CA LEU A 4 5.70 -32.41 -35.01
C LEU A 4 4.68 -32.08 -33.90
N ASP A 5 5.15 -31.74 -32.70
CA ASP A 5 4.26 -31.40 -31.57
C ASP A 5 3.45 -30.14 -31.87
N GLU A 6 4.06 -29.16 -32.56
CA GLU A 6 3.35 -27.93 -32.97
C GLU A 6 2.25 -28.24 -34.00
N LEU A 7 2.53 -29.05 -35.01
CA LEU A 7 1.54 -29.46 -36.02
C LEU A 7 0.39 -30.28 -35.41
N MET A 8 0.70 -31.16 -34.45
CA MET A 8 -0.31 -31.94 -33.73
C MET A 8 -1.23 -31.03 -32.90
N ASN A 9 -0.69 -30.04 -32.19
CA ASN A 9 -1.50 -29.09 -31.43
C ASN A 9 -2.39 -28.25 -32.34
N LYS A 10 -1.85 -27.70 -33.43
CA LYS A 10 -2.65 -26.96 -34.43
C LYS A 10 -3.77 -27.80 -35.01
N PHE A 11 -3.55 -29.11 -35.21
CA PHE A 11 -4.60 -30.02 -35.66
C PHE A 11 -5.73 -30.15 -34.62
N LEU A 12 -5.38 -30.32 -33.35
CA LEU A 12 -6.34 -30.48 -32.25
C LEU A 12 -7.17 -29.21 -32.00
N ASP A 13 -6.53 -28.04 -32.13
CA ASP A 13 -7.17 -26.72 -32.01
C ASP A 13 -8.00 -26.31 -33.24
N ASN A 14 -8.03 -27.12 -34.30
CA ASN A 14 -8.62 -26.81 -35.62
C ASN A 14 -8.00 -25.60 -36.34
N GLU A 15 -6.73 -25.32 -36.11
CA GLU A 15 -5.98 -24.19 -36.70
C GLU A 15 -5.01 -24.60 -37.82
N ILE A 16 -4.96 -25.89 -38.18
CA ILE A 16 -4.02 -26.41 -39.18
C ILE A 16 -4.40 -26.01 -40.62
N THR A 17 -3.41 -25.55 -41.38
CA THR A 17 -3.59 -25.28 -42.82
C THR A 17 -3.47 -26.55 -43.67
N LYS A 18 -3.89 -26.50 -44.94
CA LYS A 18 -3.83 -27.67 -45.84
C LYS A 18 -2.40 -28.18 -46.05
N ASP A 19 -1.45 -27.27 -46.23
CA ASP A 19 -0.04 -27.61 -46.47
C ASP A 19 0.59 -28.25 -45.22
N GLU A 20 0.28 -27.71 -44.04
CA GLU A 20 0.69 -28.25 -42.74
C GLU A 20 0.07 -29.61 -42.44
N LEU A 21 -1.17 -29.86 -42.90
CA LEU A 21 -1.85 -31.14 -42.73
C LEU A 21 -1.22 -32.23 -43.61
N GLU A 22 -0.78 -31.89 -44.82
CA GLU A 22 0.00 -32.81 -45.65
C GLU A 22 1.37 -33.11 -45.04
N GLU A 23 2.03 -32.08 -44.47
CA GLU A 23 3.28 -32.25 -43.74
C GLU A 23 3.10 -33.14 -42.48
N LEU A 24 2.05 -32.92 -41.70
CA LEU A 24 1.70 -33.74 -40.54
C LEU A 24 1.45 -35.20 -40.94
N ASN A 25 0.67 -35.44 -42.00
CA ASN A 25 0.42 -36.79 -42.51
C ASN A 25 1.72 -37.48 -42.97
N ASN A 26 2.67 -36.74 -43.52
CA ASN A 26 3.96 -37.30 -43.90
C ASN A 26 4.82 -37.67 -42.68
N LEU A 27 4.79 -36.87 -41.62
CA LEU A 27 5.53 -37.14 -40.38
C LEU A 27 4.90 -38.30 -39.56
N LEU A 28 3.57 -38.46 -39.64
CA LEU A 28 2.83 -39.54 -38.98
C LEU A 28 2.97 -40.92 -39.66
N LYS A 29 3.69 -41.02 -40.79
CA LYS A 29 4.01 -42.31 -41.43
C LYS A 29 4.97 -43.17 -40.61
N HIS A 30 5.66 -42.59 -39.62
CA HIS A 30 6.47 -43.33 -38.66
C HIS A 30 5.60 -43.81 -37.49
N ASP A 31 5.66 -45.11 -37.18
CA ASP A 31 4.78 -45.77 -36.20
C ASP A 31 4.82 -45.11 -34.79
N ASP A 32 6.01 -44.72 -34.32
CA ASP A 32 6.18 -44.07 -33.01
C ASP A 32 5.40 -42.74 -32.86
N HIS A 33 5.20 -42.02 -33.96
CA HIS A 33 4.48 -40.74 -33.98
C HIS A 33 2.97 -40.92 -34.12
N LEU A 34 2.56 -41.97 -34.83
CA LEU A 34 1.16 -42.32 -35.02
C LEU A 34 0.48 -42.74 -33.71
N GLU A 35 1.16 -43.56 -32.90
CA GLU A 35 0.63 -43.96 -31.59
C GLU A 35 0.43 -42.76 -30.67
N LYS A 36 1.43 -41.87 -30.61
CA LYS A 36 1.35 -40.63 -29.82
C LYS A 36 0.18 -39.74 -30.27
N PHE A 37 -0.03 -39.60 -31.57
CA PHE A 37 -1.14 -38.81 -32.12
C PHE A 37 -2.51 -39.40 -31.79
N LYS A 38 -2.68 -40.71 -31.93
CA LYS A 38 -3.93 -41.40 -31.56
C LYS A 38 -4.23 -41.27 -30.08
N ALA A 39 -3.21 -41.40 -29.22
CA ALA A 39 -3.37 -41.22 -27.79
C ALA A 39 -3.85 -39.80 -27.44
N LEU A 40 -3.30 -38.77 -28.09
CA LEU A 40 -3.73 -37.38 -27.91
C LEU A 40 -5.16 -37.12 -28.36
N GLN A 41 -5.56 -37.65 -29.53
CA GLN A 41 -6.95 -37.53 -29.99
C GLN A 41 -7.94 -38.20 -29.04
N LEU A 42 -7.60 -39.39 -28.52
CA LEU A 42 -8.42 -40.09 -27.54
C LEU A 42 -8.56 -39.28 -26.25
N PHE A 43 -7.44 -38.76 -25.73
CA PHE A 43 -7.43 -37.92 -24.54
C PHE A 43 -8.29 -36.66 -24.71
N GLU A 44 -8.17 -35.99 -25.84
CA GLU A 44 -8.95 -34.79 -26.12
C GLU A 44 -10.45 -35.08 -26.24
N SER A 45 -10.82 -36.18 -26.89
CA SER A 45 -12.22 -36.62 -26.95
C SER A 45 -12.77 -36.97 -25.55
N ALA A 46 -11.93 -37.57 -24.69
CA ALA A 46 -12.29 -37.90 -23.33
C ALA A 46 -12.48 -36.65 -22.45
N ILE A 47 -11.62 -35.62 -22.61
CA ILE A 47 -11.79 -34.34 -21.92
C ILE A 47 -13.02 -33.60 -22.42
N LYS A 48 -13.23 -33.53 -23.74
CA LYS A 48 -14.37 -32.82 -24.32
C LYS A 48 -15.71 -33.45 -23.94
N SER A 49 -15.72 -34.74 -23.62
CA SER A 49 -16.92 -35.46 -23.15
C SER A 49 -17.13 -35.38 -21.64
N TYR A 50 -16.19 -34.83 -20.88
CA TYR A 50 -16.34 -34.65 -19.45
C TYR A 50 -17.37 -33.55 -19.18
N GLU A 51 -18.42 -33.86 -18.42
CA GLU A 51 -19.37 -32.84 -17.97
C GLU A 51 -18.68 -31.87 -17.00
N TYR A 52 -18.80 -30.58 -17.27
CA TYR A 52 -18.30 -29.56 -16.36
C TYR A 52 -19.15 -29.56 -15.09
N GLU A 53 -18.49 -29.76 -13.94
CA GLU A 53 -19.12 -29.54 -12.65
C GLU A 53 -19.52 -28.07 -12.53
N LYS A 54 -20.83 -27.83 -12.42
CA LYS A 54 -21.32 -26.48 -12.14
C LYS A 54 -20.84 -26.06 -10.76
N ALA A 55 -20.37 -24.81 -10.67
CA ALA A 55 -20.06 -24.21 -9.39
C ALA A 55 -21.25 -24.36 -8.43
N PRO A 56 -21.00 -24.64 -7.13
CA PRO A 56 -22.06 -24.70 -6.13
C PRO A 56 -22.90 -23.41 -6.15
N PHE A 57 -24.21 -23.55 -5.90
CA PHE A 57 -25.14 -22.41 -5.92
C PHE A 57 -24.67 -21.24 -5.04
N ASP A 58 -24.06 -21.55 -3.89
CA ASP A 58 -23.60 -20.58 -2.91
C ASP A 58 -22.16 -20.08 -3.14
N PHE A 59 -21.52 -20.41 -4.27
CA PHE A 59 -20.12 -20.04 -4.51
C PHE A 59 -19.91 -18.52 -4.43
N THR A 60 -20.76 -17.76 -5.13
CA THR A 60 -20.70 -16.30 -5.16
C THR A 60 -20.94 -15.70 -3.78
N ASP A 61 -21.92 -16.20 -3.05
CA ASP A 61 -22.24 -15.72 -1.70
C ASP A 61 -21.12 -16.03 -0.71
N THR A 62 -20.54 -17.22 -0.80
CA THR A 62 -19.40 -17.62 0.04
C THR A 62 -18.18 -16.76 -0.26
N LEU A 63 -17.89 -16.51 -1.54
CA LEU A 63 -16.80 -15.66 -1.97
C LEU A 63 -17.01 -14.22 -1.48
N MET A 64 -18.19 -13.65 -1.67
CA MET A 64 -18.48 -12.28 -1.25
C MET A 64 -18.52 -12.13 0.26
N LYS A 65 -19.00 -13.12 1.02
CA LYS A 65 -18.88 -13.12 2.49
C LYS A 65 -17.41 -13.08 2.90
N LYS A 66 -16.53 -13.86 2.26
CA LYS A 66 -15.10 -13.86 2.56
C LYS A 66 -14.45 -12.51 2.21
N ILE A 67 -14.75 -11.94 1.04
CA ILE A 67 -14.26 -10.61 0.63
C ILE A 67 -14.74 -9.52 1.60
N ASN A 68 -15.99 -9.55 2.00
CA ASN A 68 -16.55 -8.56 2.93
C ASN A 68 -15.97 -8.71 4.34
N SER A 69 -15.71 -9.94 4.81
CA SER A 69 -15.03 -10.19 6.08
C SER A 69 -13.60 -9.62 6.11
N LEU A 70 -12.95 -9.54 4.94
CA LEU A 70 -11.64 -8.88 4.80
C LEU A 70 -11.76 -7.34 4.83
N LYS A 71 -12.85 -6.76 4.31
CA LYS A 71 -13.12 -5.32 4.44
C LYS A 71 -13.50 -4.92 5.87
N GLU A 72 -14.16 -5.81 6.60
CA GLU A 72 -14.48 -5.63 8.02
C GLU A 72 -13.28 -5.81 8.94
N VAL A 73 -12.07 -6.05 8.40
CA VAL A 73 -10.82 -5.99 9.17
C VAL A 73 -10.57 -4.55 9.60
N LYS A 74 -11.25 -4.23 10.71
CA LYS A 74 -10.98 -3.19 11.67
C LYS A 74 -11.03 -1.79 11.08
N SER A 75 -12.17 -1.13 11.30
CA SER A 75 -12.12 0.20 11.92
C SER A 75 -11.31 0.08 13.21
N GLN A 76 -9.98 0.02 13.09
CA GLN A 76 -9.09 0.23 14.21
C GLN A 76 -9.40 1.65 14.62
N LYS A 77 -10.16 1.82 15.70
CA LYS A 77 -10.37 3.12 16.33
C LYS A 77 -9.00 3.78 16.35
N ASN A 78 -8.84 4.84 15.56
CA ASN A 78 -7.58 5.53 15.36
C ASN A 78 -7.25 6.30 16.64
N TYR A 79 -6.95 5.57 17.73
CA TYR A 79 -6.52 6.13 19.00
C TYR A 79 -5.28 7.02 18.82
N PHE A 80 -4.50 6.77 17.76
CA PHE A 80 -3.43 7.66 17.32
C PHE A 80 -3.93 9.07 16.97
N VAL A 81 -5.01 9.19 16.18
CA VAL A 81 -5.57 10.51 15.81
C VAL A 81 -6.13 11.22 17.03
N TYR A 82 -6.81 10.49 17.93
CA TYR A 82 -7.28 11.05 19.20
C TYR A 82 -6.12 11.50 20.11
N PHE A 83 -5.05 10.72 20.17
CA PHE A 83 -3.85 11.02 20.96
C PHE A 83 -3.10 12.24 20.43
N VAL A 84 -2.89 12.32 19.11
CA VAL A 84 -2.27 13.48 18.45
C VAL A 84 -3.11 14.74 18.67
N ASN A 85 -4.43 14.64 18.50
CA ASN A 85 -5.33 15.78 18.76
C ASN A 85 -5.33 16.20 20.23
N ALA A 86 -5.31 15.25 21.17
CA ALA A 86 -5.26 15.57 22.59
C ALA A 86 -3.96 16.31 22.96
N ILE A 87 -2.81 15.88 22.43
CA ILE A 87 -1.53 16.57 22.63
C ILE A 87 -1.55 17.97 22.00
N LEU A 88 -2.11 18.12 20.80
CA LEU A 88 -2.22 19.41 20.13
C LEU A 88 -3.06 20.41 20.95
N VAL A 89 -4.21 19.96 21.46
CA VAL A 89 -5.08 20.80 22.32
C VAL A 89 -4.36 21.18 23.61
N LEU A 90 -3.66 20.24 24.24
CA LEU A 90 -2.87 20.51 25.44
C LEU A 90 -1.77 21.55 25.18
N LEU A 91 -1.12 21.50 24.01
CA LEU A 91 -0.09 22.47 23.62
C LEU A 91 -0.66 23.87 23.38
N LEU A 92 -1.79 23.97 22.70
CA LEU A 92 -2.47 25.24 22.49
C LEU A 92 -2.86 25.87 23.84
N ALA A 93 -3.42 25.06 24.75
CA ALA A 93 -3.73 25.51 26.10
C ALA A 93 -2.47 25.98 26.87
N GLY A 94 -1.36 25.24 26.76
CA GLY A 94 -0.08 25.61 27.37
C GLY A 94 0.50 26.93 26.84
N ILE A 95 0.43 27.16 25.52
CA ILE A 95 0.87 28.41 24.89
C ILE A 95 0.01 29.58 25.37
N ILE A 96 -1.32 29.41 25.41
CA ILE A 96 -2.25 30.44 25.90
C ILE A 96 -1.96 30.78 27.37
N LEU A 97 -1.78 29.79 28.23
CA LEU A 97 -1.45 30.00 29.64
C LEU A 97 -0.09 30.68 29.81
N MET A 98 0.91 30.32 28.99
CA MET A 98 2.22 30.96 29.02
C MET A 98 2.15 32.43 28.57
N ILE A 99 1.34 32.74 27.55
CA ILE A 99 1.10 34.13 27.14
C ILE A 99 0.44 34.89 28.29
N LEU A 100 -0.66 34.37 28.85
CA LEU A 100 -1.39 35.01 29.95
C LEU A 100 -0.51 35.23 31.19
N ALA A 101 0.35 34.27 31.53
CA ALA A 101 1.26 34.38 32.68
C ALA A 101 2.41 35.38 32.47
N ASN A 102 2.81 35.65 31.22
CA ASN A 102 3.90 36.59 30.91
C ASN A 102 3.41 37.96 30.44
N THR A 103 2.13 38.10 30.10
CA THR A 103 1.53 39.41 29.82
C THR A 103 1.17 40.10 31.12
N ASN A 104 1.98 41.07 31.56
CA ASN A 104 1.48 42.12 32.43
C ASN A 104 0.45 42.91 31.61
N LEU A 105 -0.84 42.79 31.94
CA LEU A 105 -1.94 43.51 31.30
C LEU A 105 -1.93 45.01 31.63
N ASN A 106 -0.81 45.69 31.38
CA ASN A 106 -0.78 47.14 31.27
C ASN A 106 -1.08 47.50 29.82
N LEU A 107 -2.37 47.72 29.56
CA LEU A 107 -2.92 48.21 28.30
C LEU A 107 -2.49 49.67 28.06
N ARG A 108 -1.23 49.89 27.67
CA ARG A 108 -0.77 51.18 27.13
C ARG A 108 0.58 51.03 26.42
N ASP A 109 0.55 50.71 25.13
CA ASP A 109 1.11 51.56 24.07
C ASP A 109 1.15 50.82 22.72
N ASN A 110 0.57 51.48 21.73
CA ASN A 110 0.52 51.07 20.33
C ASN A 110 1.91 51.20 19.69
N ASN A 111 2.57 50.09 19.35
CA ASN A 111 3.74 50.09 18.44
C ASN A 111 3.91 48.75 17.67
N LEU A 112 2.81 48.09 17.31
CA LEU A 112 2.82 46.80 16.60
C LEU A 112 3.29 46.86 15.13
N THR A 113 3.52 48.05 14.57
CA THR A 113 3.81 48.23 13.14
C THR A 113 5.30 48.33 12.79
N SER A 114 6.19 48.57 13.75
CA SER A 114 7.64 48.70 13.48
C SER A 114 8.41 47.37 13.57
N GLU A 115 7.95 46.40 14.37
CA GLU A 115 8.65 45.12 14.52
C GLU A 115 8.41 44.15 13.34
N ILE A 116 7.22 44.20 12.72
CA ILE A 116 6.89 43.31 11.59
C ILE A 116 7.74 43.65 10.35
N LYS A 117 8.14 44.91 10.18
CA LYS A 117 8.92 45.38 9.03
C LYS A 117 10.41 44.98 9.09
N ASN A 118 10.93 44.64 10.27
CA ASN A 118 12.30 44.15 10.45
C ASN A 118 12.42 42.62 10.33
N ILE A 119 11.31 41.90 10.45
CA ILE A 119 11.31 40.43 10.33
C ILE A 119 11.45 39.99 8.86
N THR A 120 10.91 40.76 7.91
CA THR A 120 10.94 40.40 6.49
C THR A 120 12.30 40.62 5.81
N SER A 121 13.13 41.56 6.29
CA SER A 121 14.44 41.86 5.69
C SER A 121 15.57 40.92 6.14
N HIS A 122 15.40 40.17 7.23
CA HIS A 122 16.40 39.23 7.75
C HIS A 122 16.22 37.78 7.30
N PHE A 123 15.10 37.44 6.65
CA PHE A 123 14.77 36.06 6.27
C PHE A 123 15.58 35.52 5.08
N LEU A 124 16.23 36.38 4.29
CA LEU A 124 16.86 36.00 3.03
C LEU A 124 18.32 35.53 3.16
N ASN A 125 18.98 35.74 4.30
CA ASN A 125 20.40 35.42 4.45
C ASN A 125 20.71 34.84 5.83
N LYS A 126 20.72 33.50 5.94
CA LYS A 126 21.72 32.67 6.65
C LYS A 126 21.09 31.37 7.18
N SER A 127 21.61 30.26 6.68
CA SER A 127 21.45 28.88 7.18
C SER A 127 22.02 28.63 8.60
N PHE A 128 22.08 29.66 9.46
CA PHE A 128 22.67 29.59 10.81
C PHE A 128 21.69 30.02 11.93
N TYR A 129 20.43 30.34 11.60
CA TYR A 129 19.43 30.84 12.55
C TYR A 129 18.79 29.76 13.46
N ALA A 130 19.06 28.47 13.23
CA ALA A 130 18.49 27.41 14.09
C ALA A 130 18.91 27.56 15.57
N ILE A 131 20.11 28.11 15.83
CA ILE A 131 20.66 28.23 17.19
C ILE A 131 20.24 29.55 17.87
N SER A 132 19.99 30.63 17.12
CA SER A 132 19.57 31.91 17.70
C SER A 132 18.08 31.95 18.04
N ILE A 133 17.24 31.20 17.31
CA ILE A 133 15.81 31.01 17.62
C ILE A 133 15.64 30.27 18.96
N LEU A 134 16.58 29.40 19.34
CA LEU A 134 16.61 28.69 20.62
C LEU A 134 17.04 29.54 21.82
N LYS A 135 17.52 30.78 21.63
CA LYS A 135 17.90 31.65 22.76
C LYS A 135 16.69 32.23 23.50
N ASN A 136 15.55 32.33 22.83
CA ASN A 136 14.32 32.76 23.48
C ASN A 136 13.73 31.56 24.24
N LYS A 137 13.65 31.66 25.57
CA LYS A 137 13.19 30.59 26.47
C LYS A 137 11.83 30.00 26.03
N SER A 138 10.94 30.84 25.53
CA SER A 138 9.63 30.45 25.00
C SER A 138 9.73 29.59 23.73
N LEU A 139 10.60 29.97 22.80
CA LEU A 139 10.84 29.22 21.55
C LEU A 139 11.61 27.92 21.80
N ALA A 140 12.51 27.90 22.79
CA ALA A 140 13.18 26.68 23.23
C ALA A 140 12.19 25.66 23.82
N ILE A 141 11.22 26.13 24.62
CA ILE A 141 10.15 25.28 25.15
C ILE A 141 9.28 24.73 24.02
N ILE A 142 8.82 25.58 23.10
CA ILE A 142 7.98 25.15 21.97
C ILE A 142 8.71 24.13 21.08
N SER A 143 9.97 24.39 20.74
CA SER A 143 10.77 23.48 19.90
C SER A 143 11.07 22.14 20.58
N SER A 144 11.27 22.13 21.90
CA SER A 144 11.39 20.89 22.67
C SER A 144 10.11 20.03 22.59
N PHE A 145 8.93 20.66 22.71
CA PHE A 145 7.66 19.94 22.58
C PHE A 145 7.41 19.43 21.15
N VAL A 146 7.70 20.23 20.13
CA VAL A 146 7.60 19.79 18.73
C VAL A 146 8.52 18.60 18.48
N SER A 147 9.76 18.65 18.98
CA SER A 147 10.71 17.53 18.88
C SER A 147 10.18 16.26 19.56
N LEU A 148 9.53 16.39 20.72
CA LEU A 148 8.91 15.28 21.43
C LEU A 148 7.76 14.64 20.62
N ILE A 149 6.91 15.45 20.00
CA ILE A 149 5.83 14.95 19.12
C ILE A 149 6.41 14.21 17.92
N VAL A 150 7.47 14.75 17.30
CA VAL A 150 8.14 14.11 16.17
C VAL A 150 8.71 12.75 16.59
N LEU A 151 9.37 12.67 17.75
CA LEU A 151 9.90 11.42 18.29
C LEU A 151 8.81 10.38 18.55
N ILE A 152 7.69 10.78 19.16
CA ILE A 152 6.58 9.87 19.43
C ILE A 152 5.97 9.38 18.10
N THR A 153 5.75 10.29 17.15
CA THR A 153 5.22 9.95 15.82
C THR A 153 6.14 8.98 15.09
N PHE A 154 7.46 9.23 15.14
CA PHE A 154 8.46 8.38 14.52
C PHE A 154 8.49 6.98 15.14
N TYR A 155 8.43 6.88 16.48
CA TYR A 155 8.34 5.61 17.20
C TYR A 155 7.11 4.80 16.76
N PHE A 156 5.94 5.43 16.70
CA PHE A 156 4.71 4.77 16.27
C PHE A 156 4.75 4.32 14.81
N THR A 157 5.34 5.11 13.91
CA THR A 157 5.52 4.74 12.50
C THR A 157 6.39 3.49 12.36
N ILE A 158 7.51 3.42 13.08
CA ILE A 158 8.37 2.23 13.10
C ILE A 158 7.60 1.02 13.63
N ASN A 159 6.86 1.19 14.74
CA ASN A 159 6.12 0.09 15.34
C ASN A 159 4.99 -0.41 14.43
N SER A 160 4.29 0.49 13.76
CA SER A 160 3.26 0.18 12.77
C SER A 160 3.83 -0.62 11.59
N HIS A 161 4.98 -0.19 11.05
CA HIS A 161 5.68 -0.94 9.99
C HIS A 161 6.10 -2.35 10.41
N LYS A 162 6.58 -2.51 11.66
CA LYS A 162 6.94 -3.84 12.19
C LYS A 162 5.72 -4.76 12.30
N GLU A 163 4.62 -4.27 12.85
CA GLU A 163 3.39 -5.05 13.00
C GLU A 163 2.73 -5.39 11.65
N PHE A 164 2.82 -4.48 10.67
CA PHE A 164 2.39 -4.73 9.31
C PHE A 164 3.19 -5.86 8.65
N ARG A 165 4.52 -5.83 8.76
CA ARG A 165 5.39 -6.91 8.25
C ARG A 165 5.03 -8.27 8.86
N LYS A 166 4.86 -8.33 10.19
CA LYS A 166 4.47 -9.57 10.89
C LYS A 166 3.14 -10.13 10.37
N LYS A 167 2.14 -9.27 10.10
CA LYS A 167 0.86 -9.70 9.52
C LYS A 167 1.04 -10.29 8.12
N ILE A 168 1.82 -9.66 7.25
CA ILE A 168 2.11 -10.21 5.91
C ILE A 168 2.78 -11.58 6.02
N GLU A 169 3.78 -11.71 6.87
CA GLU A 169 4.50 -12.98 7.07
C GLU A 169 3.58 -14.08 7.62
N SER A 170 2.59 -13.74 8.46
CA SER A 170 1.62 -14.71 8.97
C SER A 170 0.64 -15.21 7.90
N ILE A 171 0.24 -14.34 6.96
CA ILE A 171 -0.66 -14.71 5.87
C ILE A 171 0.08 -15.55 4.83
N SER A 172 1.35 -15.25 4.56
CA SER A 172 2.18 -15.99 3.60
C SER A 172 2.52 -17.43 4.03
N LYS A 173 2.32 -17.78 5.30
CA LYS A 173 2.58 -19.12 5.84
C LYS A 173 1.33 -20.00 5.96
N THR A 174 0.16 -19.48 5.56
CA THR A 174 -1.13 -20.20 5.55
C THR A 174 -1.50 -20.52 4.11
#